data_AF-A0A0M2K293-F1
#
_entry.id   AF-A0A0M2K293-F1
#
_cell.length_a   1.000
_cell.length_b   1.000
_cell.length_c   1.000
_cell.angle_alpha   90.00
_cell.angle_beta   90.00
_cell.angle_gamma   90.00
#
_symmetry.space_group_name_H-M   'P 1'
#
loop_
_entity.id
_entity.type
_entity.pdbx_description
1 polymer ?
#
loop_
_entity_poly.entity_id
_entity_poly.type
_entity_poly.pdbx_seq_one_letter_code
_entity_poly.pdbx_strand_id
1 'polypeptide(L)'
;MGSTGVDVGALRAVAREYERVAEIVDRSVRDHLQQLAFGGSTAGRAYVADGEALQTALRDLTTSVAQWSRAAGEIASALDVSIDRYIDADERAAGRVG
;
A
#
# COMPACT_ATOMS: atom_id res chain seq x y z
N MET A 1 35.37 -11.70 -8.62
CA MET A 1 34.30 -12.55 -8.07
C MET A 1 33.14 -11.63 -7.73
N GLY A 2 32.06 -11.67 -8.51
CA GLY A 2 30.91 -10.80 -8.31
C GLY A 2 30.16 -11.21 -7.06
N SER A 3 29.92 -10.27 -6.15
CA SER A 3 28.95 -10.46 -5.07
C SER A 3 27.57 -10.64 -5.73
N THR A 4 27.11 -11.89 -5.82
CA THR A 4 25.71 -12.23 -6.12
C THR A 4 24.83 -12.06 -4.87
N GLY A 5 25.16 -11.07 -4.02
CA GLY A 5 24.39 -10.75 -2.82
C GLY A 5 23.23 -9.84 -3.16
N VAL A 6 22.05 -10.16 -2.64
CA VAL A 6 20.87 -9.29 -2.72
C VAL A 6 21.18 -7.97 -2.03
N ASP A 7 20.95 -6.84 -2.71
CA ASP A 7 21.08 -5.50 -2.11
C ASP A 7 19.92 -5.26 -1.15
N VAL A 8 20.16 -5.60 0.11
CA VAL A 8 19.23 -5.39 1.23
C VAL A 8 18.85 -3.92 1.40
N GLY A 9 19.78 -3.00 1.13
CA GLY A 9 19.54 -1.56 1.24
C GLY A 9 18.53 -1.08 0.20
N ALA A 10 18.68 -1.55 -1.04
CA ALA A 10 17.73 -1.30 -2.11
C ALA A 10 16.35 -1.90 -1.82
N LEU A 11 16.29 -3.14 -1.29
CA LEU A 11 15.03 -3.81 -0.98
C LEU A 11 14.26 -3.11 0.16
N ARG A 12 14.97 -2.66 1.22
CA ARG A 12 14.37 -1.83 2.28
C ARG A 12 13.91 -0.46 1.76
N ALA A 13 14.60 0.13 0.80
CA ALA A 13 14.17 1.39 0.18
C ALA A 13 12.87 1.22 -0.59
N VAL A 14 12.72 0.12 -1.33
CA VAL A 14 11.47 -0.22 -2.04
C VAL A 14 10.32 -0.45 -1.07
N ALA A 15 10.53 -1.21 0.01
CA ALA A 15 9.50 -1.44 1.04
C ALA A 15 8.98 -0.14 1.64
N ARG A 16 9.87 0.80 2.00
CA ARG A 16 9.49 2.13 2.51
C ARG A 16 8.71 2.97 1.50
N GLU A 17 9.00 2.83 0.22
CA GLU A 17 8.27 3.56 -0.82
C GLU A 17 6.84 3.03 -0.98
N TYR A 18 6.65 1.71 -0.90
CA TYR A 18 5.30 1.13 -0.88
C TYR A 18 4.47 1.64 0.30
N GLU A 19 5.06 1.66 1.51
CA GLU A 19 4.38 2.17 2.71
C GLU A 19 4.03 3.65 2.59
N ARG A 20 4.95 4.48 2.07
CA ARG A 20 4.69 5.90 1.83
C ARG A 20 3.55 6.13 0.84
N VAL A 21 3.53 5.41 -0.28
CA VAL A 21 2.45 5.55 -1.28
C VAL A 21 1.12 5.07 -0.69
N ALA A 22 1.13 3.97 0.07
CA ALA A 22 -0.03 3.44 0.77
C ALA A 22 -0.64 4.46 1.75
N GLU A 23 0.20 5.17 2.52
CA GLU A 23 -0.24 6.24 3.43
C GLU A 23 -0.80 7.47 2.72
N ILE A 24 -0.15 7.93 1.65
CA ILE A 24 -0.61 9.09 0.87
C ILE A 24 -2.01 8.81 0.33
N VAL A 25 -2.18 7.65 -0.29
CA VAL A 25 -3.42 7.23 -0.91
C VAL A 25 -4.53 7.07 0.12
N ASP A 26 -4.25 6.43 1.26
CA ASP A 26 -5.22 6.26 2.34
C ASP A 26 -5.64 7.61 2.95
N ARG A 27 -4.71 8.55 3.12
CA ARG A 27 -5.03 9.92 3.58
C ARG A 27 -5.89 10.67 2.57
N SER A 28 -5.57 10.59 1.27
CA SER A 28 -6.40 11.20 0.22
C SER A 28 -7.82 10.64 0.21
N VAL A 29 -7.97 9.33 0.41
CA VAL A 29 -9.28 8.68 0.54
C VAL A 29 -10.06 9.21 1.73
N ARG A 30 -9.46 9.27 2.92
CA ARG A 30 -10.13 9.78 4.13
C ARG A 30 -10.48 11.25 4.04
N ASP A 31 -9.54 12.08 3.61
CA ASP A 31 -9.70 13.53 3.67
C ASP A 31 -10.60 14.06 2.55
N HIS A 32 -10.54 13.46 1.36
CA HIS A 32 -11.21 14.00 0.19
C HIS A 32 -12.41 13.13 -0.21
N LEU A 33 -12.22 11.82 -0.35
CA LEU A 33 -13.28 10.96 -0.90
C LEU A 33 -14.39 10.65 0.11
N GLN A 34 -14.08 10.52 1.40
CA GLN A 34 -15.12 10.34 2.43
C GLN A 34 -15.92 11.63 2.69
N GLN A 35 -15.37 12.80 2.37
CA GLN A 35 -16.07 14.09 2.50
C GLN A 35 -16.98 14.42 1.30
N LEU A 36 -16.81 13.73 0.16
CA LEU A 36 -17.67 13.88 -1.00
C LEU A 36 -19.04 13.22 -0.74
N ALA A 37 -19.92 13.95 -0.05
CA ALA A 37 -21.33 13.61 0.09
C ALA A 37 -22.08 13.90 -1.23
N PHE A 38 -21.78 13.14 -2.28
CA PHE A 38 -22.66 13.04 -3.44
C PHE A 38 -23.81 12.11 -3.07
N GLY A 39 -25.03 12.62 -3.13
CA GLY A 39 -26.25 11.87 -2.92
C GLY A 39 -27.40 12.59 -3.61
N GLY A 40 -28.60 11.99 -3.62
CA GLY A 40 -29.75 12.60 -4.30
C GLY A 40 -30.11 14.01 -3.83
N SER A 41 -29.71 14.39 -2.62
CA SER A 41 -29.86 15.74 -2.08
C SER A 41 -28.89 16.77 -2.68
N THR A 42 -27.67 16.37 -3.08
CA THR A 42 -26.65 17.25 -3.67
C THR A 42 -26.64 17.25 -5.21
N ALA A 43 -27.11 16.17 -5.85
CA ALA A 43 -27.21 16.07 -7.31
C ALA A 43 -28.43 16.82 -7.91
N GLY A 44 -29.39 17.23 -7.06
CA GLY A 44 -30.65 17.81 -7.49
C GLY A 44 -31.66 16.74 -7.92
N ARG A 45 -32.97 17.05 -7.81
CA ARG A 45 -34.07 16.06 -7.94
C ARG A 45 -34.12 15.29 -9.27
N ALA A 46 -33.48 15.80 -10.32
CA ALA A 46 -33.41 15.15 -11.64
C ALA A 46 -32.31 14.08 -11.74
N TYR A 47 -31.30 14.11 -10.85
CA TYR A 47 -30.08 13.29 -10.94
C TYR A 47 -29.87 12.43 -9.68
N VAL A 48 -30.97 12.08 -8.98
CA VAL A 48 -30.89 11.27 -7.75
C VAL A 48 -30.24 9.92 -8.03
N ALA A 49 -30.69 9.22 -9.07
CA ALA A 49 -30.15 7.92 -9.45
C ALA A 49 -28.66 7.99 -9.85
N ASP A 50 -28.28 9.01 -10.62
CA ASP A 50 -26.88 9.23 -11.03
C ASP A 50 -26.00 9.60 -9.83
N GLY A 51 -26.53 10.37 -8.88
CA GLY A 51 -25.85 10.71 -7.63
C GLY A 51 -25.62 9.49 -6.73
N GLU A 52 -26.61 8.61 -6.59
CA GLU A 52 -26.49 7.35 -5.84
C GLU A 52 -25.52 6.37 -6.52
N ALA A 53 -25.54 6.31 -7.86
CA ALA A 53 -24.60 5.50 -8.64
C ALA A 53 -23.16 6.00 -8.45
N LEU A 54 -22.94 7.32 -8.51
CA LEU A 54 -21.63 7.93 -8.25
C LEU A 54 -21.16 7.67 -6.81
N GLN A 55 -22.04 7.82 -5.82
CA GLN A 55 -21.73 7.53 -4.43
C GLN A 55 -21.30 6.07 -4.22
N THR A 56 -22.00 5.14 -4.86
CA THR A 56 -21.67 3.71 -4.81
C THR A 56 -20.32 3.44 -5.47
N ALA A 57 -20.07 3.98 -6.67
CA ALA A 57 -18.80 3.82 -7.37
C ALA A 57 -17.61 4.40 -6.57
N LEU A 58 -17.78 5.56 -5.93
CA LEU A 58 -16.75 6.16 -5.07
C LEU A 58 -16.47 5.33 -3.81
N ARG A 59 -17.52 4.75 -3.21
CA ARG A 59 -17.35 3.84 -2.07
C ARG A 59 -16.58 2.59 -2.48
N ASP A 60 -16.91 1.99 -3.61
CA ASP A 60 -16.27 0.77 -4.11
C ASP A 60 -14.80 1.03 -4.49
N LEU A 61 -14.52 2.18 -5.12
CA LEU A 61 -13.16 2.65 -5.38
C LEU A 61 -12.37 2.82 -4.07
N THR A 62 -12.95 3.51 -3.10
CA THR A 62 -12.35 3.73 -1.77
C THR A 62 -12.01 2.41 -1.10
N THR A 63 -12.92 1.44 -1.12
CA THR A 63 -12.68 0.10 -0.58
C THR A 63 -11.55 -0.62 -1.30
N SER A 64 -11.54 -0.57 -2.64
CA SER A 64 -10.50 -1.22 -3.46
C SER A 64 -9.12 -0.64 -3.18
N VAL A 65 -9.05 0.69 -3.07
CA VAL A 65 -7.83 1.43 -2.76
C VAL A 65 -7.31 1.09 -1.35
N ALA A 66 -8.20 1.02 -0.36
CA ALA A 66 -7.82 0.63 1.01
C ALA A 66 -7.28 -0.81 1.07
N GLN A 67 -7.88 -1.73 0.31
CA GLN A 67 -7.40 -3.11 0.20
C GLN A 67 -6.02 -3.18 -0.46
N TRP A 68 -5.81 -2.42 -1.53
CA TRP A 68 -4.50 -2.32 -2.18
C TRP A 68 -3.42 -1.76 -1.23
N SER A 69 -3.75 -0.70 -0.50
CA SER A 69 -2.86 -0.09 0.51
C SER A 69 -2.45 -1.10 1.59
N ARG A 70 -3.41 -1.87 2.13
CA ARG A 70 -3.12 -2.97 3.06
C ARG A 70 -2.20 -4.03 2.43
N ALA A 71 -2.50 -4.48 1.21
CA ALA A 71 -1.70 -5.49 0.52
C ALA A 71 -0.25 -5.02 0.28
N ALA A 72 -0.07 -3.74 -0.04
CA ALA A 72 1.26 -3.13 -0.16
C ALA A 72 2.04 -3.17 1.17
N GLY A 73 1.38 -2.90 2.30
CA GLY A 73 1.97 -3.05 3.64
C GLY A 73 2.33 -4.50 3.99
N GLU A 74 1.49 -5.46 3.62
CA GLU A 74 1.78 -6.89 3.78
C GLU A 74 3.02 -7.32 2.97
N ILE A 75 3.15 -6.84 1.73
CA ILE A 75 4.33 -7.07 0.88
C ILE A 75 5.58 -6.46 1.53
N ALA A 76 5.51 -5.22 2.01
CA ALA A 76 6.63 -4.57 2.69
C ALA A 76 7.09 -5.38 3.92
N SER A 77 6.13 -5.84 4.76
CA SER A 77 6.44 -6.68 5.93
C SER A 77 7.06 -8.02 5.53
N ALA A 78 6.57 -8.67 4.47
CA ALA A 78 7.13 -9.92 3.99
C ALA A 78 8.56 -9.74 3.44
N LEU A 79 8.83 -8.61 2.79
CA LEU A 79 10.17 -8.25 2.33
C LEU A 79 11.12 -8.07 3.52
N ASP A 80 10.73 -7.30 4.55
CA ASP A 80 11.56 -7.08 5.74
C ASP A 80 11.89 -8.39 6.48
N VAL A 81 10.91 -9.27 6.68
CA VAL A 81 11.17 -10.59 7.30
C VAL A 81 12.12 -11.43 6.46
N SER A 82 12.01 -11.36 5.13
CA SER A 82 12.89 -12.10 4.22
C SER A 82 14.32 -11.54 4.23
N ILE A 83 14.45 -10.22 4.32
CA ILE A 83 15.71 -9.51 4.47
C ILE A 83 16.41 -9.92 5.77
N ASP A 84 15.69 -9.88 6.90
CA ASP A 84 16.27 -10.21 8.19
C ASP A 84 16.77 -11.66 8.22
N ARG A 85 16.01 -12.59 7.63
CA ARG A 85 16.44 -13.99 7.46
C ARG A 85 17.68 -14.13 6.57
N TYR A 86 17.82 -13.30 5.55
CA TYR A 86 18.98 -13.32 4.66
C TYR A 86 20.24 -12.86 5.39
N ILE A 87 20.16 -11.77 6.16
CA ILE A 87 21.28 -11.27 6.99
C ILE A 87 21.70 -12.34 8.00
N ASP A 88 20.73 -12.92 8.70
CA ASP A 88 20.92 -14.02 9.65
C ASP A 88 21.64 -15.24 9.04
N ALA A 89 21.35 -15.57 7.79
CA ALA A 89 21.99 -16.68 7.09
C ALA A 89 23.43 -16.33 6.67
N ASP A 90 23.65 -15.10 6.20
CA ASP A 90 24.97 -14.60 5.80
C ASP A 90 25.93 -14.54 7.00
N GLU A 91 25.48 -14.04 8.15
CA GLU A 91 26.26 -14.01 9.39
C GLU A 91 26.65 -15.40 9.88
N ARG A 92 25.72 -16.36 9.84
CA ARG A 92 25.99 -17.77 10.20
C ARG A 92 26.98 -18.43 9.25
N ALA A 93 26.94 -18.09 7.96
CA ALA A 93 27.90 -18.58 6.98
C ALA A 93 29.29 -17.98 7.22
N ALA A 94 29.37 -16.67 7.45
CA ALA A 94 30.62 -15.97 7.74
C ALA A 94 31.32 -16.51 9.00
N GLY A 95 30.58 -16.75 10.08
CA GLY A 95 31.12 -17.32 11.33
C GLY A 95 31.59 -18.78 11.24
N ARG A 96 31.34 -19.46 10.12
CA ARG A 96 31.74 -20.87 9.89
C ARG A 96 32.97 -20.99 8.98
N VAL A 97 33.34 -19.90 8.31
CA VAL A 97 34.48 -19.82 7.36
C VAL A 97 35.67 -19.04 7.97
N GLY A 98 35.43 -18.23 9.01
CA GLY A 98 36.49 -17.64 9.85
C GLY A 98 36.97 -18.59 10.93
#